data_AF-A0A1B6G4E0-F1
#
_entry.id   AF-A0A1B6G4E0-F1
#
_cell.length_a   1.000
_cell.length_b   1.000
_cell.length_c   1.000
_cell.angle_alpha   90.00
_cell.angle_beta   90.00
_cell.angle_gamma   90.00
#
_symmetry.space_group_name_H-M   'P 1'
#
loop_
_entity.id
_entity.type
_entity.pdbx_description
1 polymer ?
#
loop_
_entity_poly.entity_id
_entity_poly.type
_entity_poly.pdbx_seq_one_letter_code
_entity_poly.pdbx_strand_id
1 'polypeptide(L)'
;RHRGTLSTLFEVMWYLGVLLQYCVAPLVSYQDLAILSLSIPVVYMVGFILMPETPYFLLLTGKDQEALETLLWLRGLEHPNRQVEAELKSMKISVEEDLAQKTSNSWSDLVSTPANRRCLLIVLTVSLLEIVSGIPAILS
;
A
#
# COMPACT_ATOMS: atom_id res chain seq x y z
N ARG A 1 -0.44 15.41 -3.71
CA ARG A 1 -1.70 15.63 -2.96
C ARG A 1 -2.52 14.35 -2.74
N HIS A 2 -2.53 13.38 -3.67
CA HIS A 2 -3.31 12.13 -3.51
C HIS A 2 -2.78 11.12 -2.48
N ARG A 3 -1.50 11.22 -2.07
CA ARG A 3 -0.88 10.27 -1.11
C ARG A 3 -1.52 10.32 0.29
N GLY A 4 -1.87 11.50 0.79
CA GLY A 4 -2.48 11.66 2.12
C GLY A 4 -3.89 11.05 2.19
N THR A 5 -4.70 11.26 1.15
CA THR A 5 -6.07 10.72 1.06
C THR A 5 -6.09 9.19 1.05
N LEU A 6 -5.12 8.56 0.36
CA LEU A 6 -5.02 7.11 0.32
C LEU A 6 -4.66 6.54 1.71
N SER A 7 -3.75 7.21 2.43
CA SER A 7 -3.37 6.82 3.80
C SER A 7 -4.55 6.94 4.76
N THR A 8 -5.29 8.04 4.72
CA THR A 8 -6.46 8.24 5.58
C THR A 8 -7.59 7.27 5.24
N LEU A 9 -7.77 6.92 3.96
CA LEU A 9 -8.77 5.93 3.55
C LEU A 9 -8.46 4.54 4.13
N PHE A 10 -7.16 4.18 4.16
CA PHE A 10 -6.72 2.93 4.75
C PHE A 10 -6.99 2.89 6.26
N GLU A 11 -6.68 3.97 6.98
CA GLU A 11 -6.99 4.09 8.41
C GLU A 11 -8.49 4.01 8.69
N VAL A 12 -9.32 4.71 7.91
CA VAL A 12 -10.79 4.66 8.05
C VAL A 12 -11.33 3.24 7.81
N MET A 13 -10.82 2.55 6.78
CA MET A 13 -11.20 1.16 6.50
C MET A 13 -10.82 0.23 7.65
N TRP A 14 -9.64 0.43 8.23
CA TRP A 14 -9.17 -0.33 9.40
C TRP A 14 -10.12 -0.16 10.59
N TYR A 15 -10.42 1.09 10.97
CA TYR A 15 -11.35 1.37 12.07
C TYR A 15 -12.76 0.85 11.81
N LEU A 16 -13.23 0.90 10.56
CA LEU A 16 -14.52 0.34 10.16
C LEU A 16 -14.56 -1.19 10.36
N GLY A 17 -13.50 -1.90 9.97
CA GLY A 17 -13.39 -3.35 10.18
C GLY A 17 -13.46 -3.73 11.65
N VAL A 18 -12.73 -3.02 12.51
CA VAL A 18 -12.78 -3.20 13.96
C VAL A 18 -14.18 -2.96 14.52
N LEU A 19 -14.84 -1.88 14.08
CA LEU A 19 -16.20 -1.55 14.53
C LEU A 19 -17.22 -2.63 14.15
N LEU A 20 -17.15 -3.15 12.91
CA LEU A 20 -17.99 -4.26 12.47
C LEU A 20 -17.75 -5.51 13.32
N GLN A 21 -16.49 -5.81 13.65
CA GLN A 21 -16.14 -6.96 14.49
C GLN A 21 -16.70 -6.82 15.90
N TYR A 22 -16.65 -5.63 16.52
CA TYR A 22 -17.29 -5.38 17.81
C TYR A 22 -18.83 -5.48 17.76
N CYS A 23 -19.47 -5.08 16.65
CA CYS A 23 -20.93 -5.23 16.50
C CYS A 23 -21.36 -6.69 16.35
N VAL A 24 -20.56 -7.52 15.67
CA VAL A 24 -20.86 -8.94 15.41
C VAL A 24 -20.46 -9.83 16.59
N ALA A 25 -19.41 -9.47 17.35
CA ALA A 25 -18.92 -10.20 18.51
C ALA A 25 -19.98 -10.62 19.55
N PRO A 26 -20.96 -9.79 19.94
CA PRO A 26 -21.99 -10.19 20.91
C PRO A 26 -23.13 -11.04 20.31
N LEU A 27 -23.24 -11.13 18.98
CA LEU A 27 -24.34 -11.82 18.30
C LEU A 27 -24.00 -13.27 17.91
N VAL A 28 -22.72 -13.65 17.94
CA VAL A 28 -22.19 -14.82 17.23
C VAL A 28 -21.18 -15.58 18.10
N SER A 29 -21.12 -16.91 17.96
CA SER A 29 -20.15 -17.76 18.67
C SER A 29 -18.70 -17.48 18.23
N TYR A 30 -17.72 -17.70 19.10
CA TYR A 30 -16.30 -17.44 18.81
C TYR A 30 -15.79 -18.18 17.56
N GLN A 31 -16.33 -19.37 17.29
CA GLN A 31 -15.98 -20.18 16.11
C GLN A 31 -16.48 -19.55 14.80
N ASP A 32 -17.70 -19.04 14.79
CA ASP A 32 -18.31 -18.41 13.63
C ASP A 32 -17.63 -17.07 13.30
N LEU A 33 -17.18 -16.35 14.33
CA LEU A 33 -16.38 -15.12 14.17
C LEU A 33 -15.02 -15.42 13.51
N ALA A 34 -14.36 -16.51 13.90
CA ALA A 34 -13.12 -16.96 13.28
C ALA A 34 -13.30 -17.39 11.82
N ILE A 35 -14.43 -18.03 11.48
CA ILE A 35 -14.74 -18.39 10.10
C ILE A 35 -15.01 -17.13 9.25
N LEU A 36 -15.74 -16.16 9.79
CA LEU A 36 -16.01 -14.90 9.13
C LEU A 36 -14.72 -14.11 8.87
N SER A 37 -13.84 -14.00 9.88
CA SER A 37 -12.58 -13.29 9.75
C SER A 37 -11.61 -13.96 8.78
N LEU A 38 -11.70 -15.28 8.58
CA LEU A 38 -10.95 -16.00 7.54
C LEU A 38 -11.57 -15.83 6.15
N SER A 39 -12.90 -15.73 6.06
CA SER A 39 -13.59 -15.61 4.76
C SER A 39 -13.25 -14.32 4.02
N ILE A 40 -13.12 -13.20 4.73
CA ILE A 40 -12.80 -11.88 4.17
C ILE A 40 -11.44 -11.87 3.43
N PRO A 41 -10.31 -12.28 4.05
CA PRO A 41 -9.02 -12.34 3.36
C PRO A 41 -8.99 -13.39 2.25
N VAL A 42 -9.75 -14.49 2.34
CA VAL A 42 -9.87 -15.46 1.25
C VAL A 42 -10.55 -14.84 0.02
N VAL A 43 -11.66 -14.12 0.21
CA VAL A 43 -12.32 -13.39 -0.89
C VAL A 43 -11.38 -12.34 -1.49
N TYR A 44 -10.65 -11.62 -0.64
CA TYR A 44 -9.66 -10.64 -1.10
C TYR A 44 -8.53 -11.29 -1.90
N MET A 45 -8.02 -12.44 -1.46
CA MET A 45 -6.97 -13.20 -2.14
C MET A 45 -7.42 -13.69 -3.52
N VAL A 46 -8.64 -14.20 -3.63
CA VAL A 46 -9.22 -14.61 -4.91
C VAL A 46 -9.37 -13.41 -5.85
N GLY A 47 -9.83 -12.26 -5.32
CA GLY A 47 -9.90 -11.01 -6.08
C GLY A 47 -8.53 -10.50 -6.54
N PHE A 48 -7.50 -10.66 -5.70
CA PHE A 48 -6.13 -10.22 -6.01
C PHE A 48 -5.48 -11.06 -7.11
N ILE A 49 -5.76 -12.37 -7.16
CA ILE A 49 -5.29 -13.26 -8.25
C ILE A 49 -5.88 -12.83 -9.61
N LEU A 50 -7.10 -12.28 -9.61
CA LEU A 50 -7.75 -11.77 -10.82
C LEU A 50 -7.26 -10.37 -11.22
N MET A 51 -6.56 -9.66 -10.33
CA MET A 51 -6.09 -8.31 -10.57
C MET A 51 -4.73 -8.36 -11.29
N PRO A 52 -4.57 -7.70 -12.46
CA PRO A 52 -3.29 -7.66 -13.14
C PRO A 52 -2.24 -6.94 -12.28
N GLU A 53 -1.00 -7.44 -12.36
CA GLU A 53 0.19 -6.90 -11.71
C GLU A 53 0.34 -5.39 -11.91
N THR A 54 0.78 -4.66 -10.87
CA THR A 54 0.84 -3.19 -10.95
C THR A 54 1.77 -2.72 -12.09
N PRO A 55 1.38 -1.70 -12.89
CA PRO A 55 2.17 -1.24 -14.04
C PRO A 55 3.56 -0.71 -13.64
N TYR A 56 3.69 -0.20 -12.41
CA TYR A 56 4.97 0.22 -11.84
C TYR A 56 5.92 -0.97 -11.62
N PHE A 57 5.41 -2.12 -11.16
CA PHE A 57 6.21 -3.34 -10.99
C PHE A 57 6.67 -3.93 -12.34
N LEU A 58 5.81 -3.88 -13.36
CA LEU A 58 6.13 -4.33 -14.71
C LEU A 58 7.21 -3.44 -15.38
N LEU A 59 7.17 -2.13 -15.15
CA LEU A 59 8.25 -1.22 -15.57
C LEU A 59 9.58 -1.51 -14.85
N LEU A 60 9.51 -1.86 -13.56
CA LEU A 60 10.70 -2.17 -12.75
C LEU A 60 11.37 -3.50 -13.16
N THR A 61 10.60 -4.42 -13.74
CA THR A 61 11.10 -5.70 -14.30
C THR A 61 11.49 -5.61 -15.78
N GLY A 62 11.40 -4.43 -16.39
CA GLY A 62 11.78 -4.18 -17.79
C GLY A 62 10.75 -4.66 -18.82
N LYS A 63 9.52 -4.98 -18.40
CA LYS A 63 8.43 -5.47 -19.25
C LYS A 63 7.53 -4.31 -19.69
N ASP A 64 8.07 -3.43 -20.53
CA ASP A 64 7.41 -2.19 -20.97
C ASP A 64 6.07 -2.43 -21.71
N GLN A 65 5.96 -3.51 -22.48
CA GLN A 65 4.73 -3.86 -23.22
C GLN A 65 3.60 -4.32 -22.28
N GLU A 66 3.90 -5.22 -21.34
CA GLU A 66 2.93 -5.67 -20.32
C GLU A 66 2.50 -4.51 -19.42
N ALA A 67 3.43 -3.59 -19.09
CA ALA A 67 3.09 -2.39 -18.32
C ALA A 67 2.10 -1.47 -19.06
N LEU A 68 2.23 -1.34 -20.38
CA LEU A 68 1.32 -0.57 -21.22
C LEU A 68 -0.07 -1.23 -21.26
N GLU A 69 -0.13 -2.54 -21.47
CA GLU A 69 -1.39 -3.30 -21.47
C GLU A 69 -2.13 -3.20 -20.13
N THR A 70 -1.43 -3.32 -19.00
CA THR A 70 -2.05 -3.15 -17.68
C THR A 70 -2.49 -1.70 -17.44
N LEU A 71 -1.76 -0.71 -17.95
CA LEU A 71 -2.17 0.70 -17.86
C LEU A 71 -3.44 0.97 -18.67
N LEU A 72 -3.56 0.36 -19.85
CA LEU A 72 -4.75 0.41 -20.70
C LEU A 72 -5.95 -0.26 -20.02
N TRP A 73 -5.75 -1.43 -19.42
CA TRP A 73 -6.78 -2.13 -18.64
C TRP A 73 -7.25 -1.28 -17.45
N LEU A 74 -6.34 -0.68 -16.69
CA LEU A 74 -6.65 0.17 -15.54
C LEU A 74 -7.47 1.42 -15.92
N ARG A 75 -7.24 1.96 -17.12
CA ARG A 75 -7.97 3.12 -17.67
C ARG A 75 -9.24 2.72 -18.43
N GLY A 76 -9.45 1.44 -18.72
CA GLY A 76 -10.56 0.95 -19.54
C GLY A 76 -10.49 1.41 -21.01
N LEU A 77 -9.28 1.57 -21.56
CA LEU A 77 -9.05 2.02 -22.94
C LEU A 77 -8.58 0.84 -23.80
N GLU A 78 -9.18 0.61 -24.97
CA GLU A 78 -8.75 -0.43 -25.92
C GLU A 78 -7.52 -0.04 -26.75
N HIS A 79 -7.19 1.25 -26.83
CA HIS A 79 -6.11 1.74 -27.67
C HIS A 79 -5.14 2.68 -26.91
N PRO A 80 -3.82 2.57 -27.18
CA PRO A 80 -2.84 3.52 -26.69
C PRO A 80 -3.14 4.92 -27.21
N ASN A 81 -3.55 5.79 -26.28
CA ASN A 81 -3.67 7.21 -26.51
C ASN A 81 -2.37 7.91 -26.13
N ARG A 82 -2.10 9.06 -26.76
CA ARG A 82 -0.92 9.90 -26.48
C ARG A 82 -0.74 10.25 -24.99
N GLN A 83 -1.84 10.26 -24.24
CA GLN A 83 -1.84 10.50 -22.79
C GLN A 83 -1.32 9.31 -21.97
N VAL A 84 -1.65 8.08 -22.38
CA VAL A 84 -1.19 6.81 -21.76
C VAL A 84 0.31 6.64 -22.01
N GLU A 85 0.78 6.91 -23.23
CA GLU A 85 2.21 6.85 -23.55
C GLU A 85 3.03 7.89 -22.78
N ALA A 86 2.50 9.11 -22.63
CA ALA A 86 3.15 10.15 -21.84
C ALA A 86 3.21 9.79 -20.35
N GLU A 87 2.13 9.19 -19.81
CA GLU A 87 2.06 8.71 -18.43
C GLU A 87 3.05 7.56 -18.19
N LEU A 88 3.08 6.56 -19.09
CA LEU A 88 4.04 5.45 -19.04
C LEU A 88 5.49 5.95 -19.06
N LYS A 89 5.80 6.92 -19.94
CA LYS A 89 7.14 7.53 -20.01
C LYS A 89 7.50 8.26 -18.72
N SER A 90 6.56 9.00 -18.12
CA SER A 90 6.79 9.67 -16.84
C SER A 90 7.04 8.68 -15.69
N MET A 91 6.30 7.58 -15.64
CA MET A 91 6.52 6.51 -14.66
C MET A 91 7.86 5.83 -14.86
N LYS A 92 8.27 5.57 -16.10
CA LYS A 92 9.57 4.96 -16.40
C LYS A 92 10.73 5.82 -15.89
N ILE A 93 10.65 7.15 -16.07
CA ILE A 93 11.64 8.09 -15.53
C ILE A 93 11.70 8.00 -14.01
N SER A 94 10.56 8.00 -13.32
CA SER A 94 10.53 7.88 -11.85
C SER A 94 11.06 6.54 -11.35
N VAL A 95 10.81 5.44 -12.08
CA VAL A 95 11.37 4.11 -11.74
C VAL A 95 12.89 4.09 -11.92
N GLU A 96 13.41 4.68 -12.99
CA GLU A 96 14.85 4.79 -13.23
C GLU A 96 15.54 5.65 -12.15
N GLU A 97 14.91 6.75 -11.72
CA GLU A 97 15.37 7.58 -10.59
C GLU A 97 15.38 6.78 -9.28
N ASP A 98 14.31 6.04 -8.98
CA ASP A 98 14.22 5.19 -7.78
C ASP A 98 15.24 4.04 -7.78
N LEU A 99 15.53 3.45 -8.95
CA LEU A 99 16.55 2.40 -9.11
C LEU A 99 17.96 2.97 -8.96
N ALA A 100 18.24 4.14 -9.55
CA ALA A 100 19.51 4.84 -9.38
C ALA A 100 19.75 5.20 -7.91
N GLN A 101 18.72 5.65 -7.20
CA GLN A 101 18.81 6.04 -5.80
C GLN A 101 18.96 4.84 -4.85
N LYS A 102 18.41 3.67 -5.19
CA LYS A 102 18.54 2.43 -4.39
C LYS A 102 19.93 1.80 -4.39
N THR A 103 20.82 2.16 -5.33
CA THR A 103 22.19 1.63 -5.38
C THR A 103 23.14 2.25 -4.36
N SER A 104 22.80 3.39 -3.76
CA SER A 104 23.51 3.92 -2.58
C SER A 104 22.98 3.19 -1.35
N ASN A 105 23.88 2.69 -0.47
CA ASN A 105 23.57 1.92 0.73
C ASN A 105 22.44 2.56 1.57
N SER A 106 21.19 2.18 1.28
CA SER A 106 19.98 2.85 1.77
C SER A 106 19.94 2.95 3.29
N TRP A 107 20.41 1.92 4.00
CA TRP A 107 20.51 1.91 5.47
C TRP A 107 21.55 2.89 6.02
N SER A 108 22.68 3.05 5.34
CA SER A 108 23.73 3.99 5.76
C SER A 108 23.36 5.43 5.39
N ASP A 109 22.71 5.66 4.25
CA ASP A 109 22.32 7.01 3.81
C ASP A 109 21.19 7.59 4.67
N LEU A 110 20.27 6.73 5.11
CA LEU A 110 19.18 7.02 6.04
C LEU A 110 19.74 7.46 7.41
N VAL A 111 20.84 6.88 7.88
CA VAL A 111 21.46 7.25 9.16
C VAL A 111 22.53 8.34 8.98
N SER A 112 23.18 8.47 7.83
CA SER A 112 24.25 9.47 7.62
C SER A 112 23.71 10.89 7.51
N THR A 113 22.52 11.08 6.96
CA THR A 113 22.00 12.42 6.69
C THR A 113 21.39 13.07 7.95
N PRO A 114 21.84 14.26 8.39
CA PRO A 114 21.36 14.88 9.62
C PRO A 114 19.86 15.23 9.59
N ALA A 115 19.31 15.52 8.41
CA ALA A 115 17.88 15.74 8.22
C ALA A 115 17.07 14.45 8.46
N ASN A 116 17.57 13.32 7.95
CA ASN A 116 16.87 12.05 8.07
C ASN A 116 16.90 11.48 9.50
N ARG A 117 17.98 11.72 10.27
CA ARG A 117 18.01 11.40 11.71
C ARG A 117 16.92 12.10 12.51
N ARG A 118 16.64 13.37 12.23
CA ARG A 118 15.57 14.13 12.90
C ARG A 118 14.20 13.55 12.53
N CYS A 119 14.00 13.22 11.27
CA CYS A 119 12.76 12.60 10.79
C CYS A 119 12.55 11.22 11.44
N LEU A 120 13.59 10.38 11.48
CA LEU A 120 13.58 9.08 12.18
C LEU A 120 13.27 9.24 13.67
N LEU A 121 13.87 10.22 14.35
CA LEU A 121 13.60 10.46 15.77
C LEU A 121 12.13 10.85 15.97
N ILE A 122 11.58 11.74 15.14
CA ILE A 122 10.17 12.12 15.21
C ILE A 122 9.27 10.89 15.01
N VAL A 123 9.48 10.11 13.95
CA VAL A 123 8.68 8.91 13.68
C VAL A 123 8.78 7.90 14.82
N LEU A 124 9.99 7.65 15.33
CA LEU A 124 10.22 6.74 16.45
C LEU A 124 9.51 7.22 17.72
N THR A 125 9.57 8.51 18.03
CA THR A 125 8.86 9.06 19.19
C THR A 125 7.34 8.96 19.03
N VAL A 126 6.81 9.22 17.83
CA VAL A 126 5.38 9.08 17.56
C VAL A 126 4.93 7.62 17.72
N SER A 127 5.64 6.67 17.10
CA SER A 127 5.31 5.25 17.23
C SER A 127 5.41 4.73 18.66
N LEU A 128 6.40 5.20 19.44
CA LEU A 128 6.50 4.85 20.86
C LEU A 128 5.34 5.43 21.67
N LEU A 129 4.93 6.67 21.40
CA LEU A 129 3.77 7.28 22.06
C LEU A 129 2.48 6.54 21.71
N GLU A 130 2.32 6.08 20.47
CA GLU A 130 1.18 5.27 20.02
C GLU A 130 1.12 3.92 20.73
N ILE A 131 2.26 3.23 20.89
CA ILE A 131 2.32 1.95 21.62
C ILE A 131 2.02 2.17 23.11
N VAL A 132 2.57 3.23 23.72
CA VAL A 132 2.35 3.58 25.13
C VAL A 132 0.91 4.03 25.39
N SER A 133 0.24 4.63 24.40
CA SER A 133 -1.18 5.00 24.44
C SER A 133 -2.11 3.80 24.63
N GLY A 134 -1.65 2.56 24.44
CA GLY A 134 -2.42 1.36 24.77
C GLY A 134 -3.57 1.02 23.81
N ILE A 135 -3.82 1.82 22.78
CA ILE A 135 -4.82 1.53 21.73
C ILE A 135 -4.65 0.12 21.15
N PRO A 136 -3.43 -0.33 20.76
CA PRO A 136 -3.25 -1.70 20.27
C PRO A 136 -3.35 -2.76 21.38
N ALA A 137 -3.13 -2.41 22.65
CA ALA A 137 -3.25 -3.34 23.78
C ALA A 137 -4.70 -3.61 24.19
N ILE A 138 -5.61 -2.66 23.95
CA ILE A 138 -7.06 -2.83 24.21
C ILE A 138 -7.74 -3.63 23.10
N LEU A 139 -7.17 -3.62 21.89
CA LEU A 139 -7.68 -4.32 20.72
C LEU A 139 -7.20 -5.78 20.59
N SER A 140 -6.18 -6.19 21.37
CA SER A 140 -5.58 -7.54 21.35
C SER A 140 -6.20 -8.46 22.41
#